data_AF-A0A915LN44-F1
#
_entry.id   AF-A0A915LN44-F1
#
_cell.length_a   1.000
_cell.length_b   1.000
_cell.length_c   1.000
_cell.angle_alpha   90.00
_cell.angle_beta   90.00
_cell.angle_gamma   90.00
#
_symmetry.space_group_name_H-M   'P 1'
#
loop_
_entity.id
_entity.type
_entity.pdbx_description
1 polymer ?
#
loop_
_entity_poly.entity_id
_entity_poly.type
_entity_poly.pdbx_seq_one_letter_code
_entity_poly.pdbx_strand_id
1 'polypeptide(L)'
;MGTMFTIYDNGENPKKPSAVGENIRRELAAVIYEKNVLGLKGPRKMTIIMPAVRPISERDSILERYRTNRLDEMVVLNNKQPVWNEESQSYVLNFHGRVTQASVKNFQIVHSMHASQSEMNHQNNNNQVIPDPSEYVIMQFGRIDNETFTMDVRYPLTPVQAFGIVVTIELVNNCSEPIWPAIKNDGPIPNNGGFGPLQPGQVQSISVPSNWKSARIWPRTGCGENMLCVTGSCGNGILECNGLEGQIPASLAEFTLNGDGGLSYYDVSYVDGSNIPLRIIPIDGTFNAAVGNCKEISCTEDQRNLDLQKYNIKMKDANGKIIAIKSLCSQYNTDATCCRNAFNDGNKCRNGWNAAQNDIYTKIKTVCPTSYLYAYDDHSSLFTCKGVDGRISPDFKVVFCGLK
;
A
#
# COMPACT_ATOMS: atom_id res chain seq x y z
N MET A 1 -15.44 -9.45 7.35
CA MET A 1 -14.83 -8.14 7.62
C MET A 1 -13.92 -7.80 6.45
N GLY A 2 -14.03 -6.59 5.89
CA GLY A 2 -13.14 -6.16 4.82
C GLY A 2 -11.97 -5.32 5.36
N THR A 3 -11.39 -4.46 4.53
CA THR A 3 -10.13 -3.74 4.78
C THR A 3 -10.35 -2.54 5.73
N MET A 4 -9.47 -2.31 6.70
CA MET A 4 -9.59 -1.22 7.70
C MET A 4 -8.29 -0.43 7.84
N PHE A 5 -8.36 0.89 8.07
CA PHE A 5 -7.22 1.80 8.26
C PHE A 5 -7.51 2.86 9.31
N THR A 6 -6.46 3.36 9.97
CA THR A 6 -6.54 4.53 10.85
C THR A 6 -5.57 5.61 10.34
N ILE A 7 -6.07 6.84 10.20
CA ILE A 7 -5.33 8.05 9.88
C ILE A 7 -4.86 8.66 11.21
N TYR A 8 -3.58 9.01 11.33
CA TYR A 8 -3.00 9.61 12.53
C TYR A 8 -2.45 11.01 12.24
N ASP A 9 -2.30 11.83 13.28
CA ASP A 9 -1.46 13.03 13.21
C ASP A 9 0.05 12.67 13.32
N ASN A 10 0.90 13.69 13.44
CA ASN A 10 2.36 13.54 13.48
C ASN A 10 2.93 13.16 14.86
N GLY A 11 2.09 12.84 15.86
CA GLY A 11 2.59 12.43 17.17
C GLY A 11 3.25 11.05 17.16
N GLU A 12 3.76 10.64 18.32
CA GLU A 12 4.40 9.36 18.58
C GLU A 12 3.40 8.27 18.99
N ASN A 13 3.66 7.03 18.60
CA ASN A 13 2.84 5.89 19.03
C ASN A 13 2.80 5.79 20.57
N PRO A 14 1.62 5.71 21.21
CA PRO A 14 1.50 5.59 22.67
C PRO A 14 2.20 4.36 23.27
N LYS A 15 2.51 3.34 22.45
CA LYS A 15 3.27 2.16 22.88
C LYS A 15 4.79 2.41 22.98
N LYS A 16 5.29 3.57 22.53
CA LYS A 16 6.71 3.92 22.67
C LYS A 16 7.01 4.44 24.09
N PRO A 17 8.12 4.02 24.72
CA PRO A 17 8.52 4.55 26.04
C PRO A 17 8.76 6.07 26.05
N SER A 18 9.08 6.67 24.90
CA SER A 18 9.28 8.11 24.70
C SER A 18 7.98 8.91 24.60
N ALA A 19 6.84 8.26 24.36
CA ALA A 19 5.60 8.93 24.06
C ALA A 19 4.91 9.38 25.36
N VAL A 20 5.09 10.66 25.72
CA VAL A 20 4.54 11.24 26.94
C VAL A 20 3.68 12.47 26.61
N GLY A 21 2.51 12.56 27.24
CA GLY A 21 1.66 13.75 27.20
C GLY A 21 1.17 14.15 25.80
N GLU A 22 1.48 15.37 25.38
CA GLU A 22 1.01 15.93 24.11
C GLU A 22 1.71 15.34 22.88
N ASN A 23 2.87 14.70 23.05
CA ASN A 23 3.60 14.07 21.96
C ASN A 23 2.96 12.77 21.47
N ILE A 24 1.93 12.24 22.14
CA ILE A 24 1.25 11.00 21.72
C ILE A 24 0.33 11.28 20.51
N ARG A 25 0.49 10.49 19.45
CA ARG A 25 -0.28 10.54 18.20
C ARG A 25 -1.77 10.43 18.42
N ARG A 26 -2.54 11.23 17.71
CA ARG A 26 -4.00 11.21 17.72
C ARG A 26 -4.51 10.44 16.52
N GLU A 27 -5.56 9.65 16.72
CA GLU A 27 -6.35 9.10 15.62
C GLU A 27 -7.22 10.22 15.06
N LEU A 28 -7.04 10.53 13.77
CA LEU A 28 -7.78 11.58 13.07
C LEU A 28 -9.04 11.01 12.40
N ALA A 29 -8.98 9.78 11.90
CA ALA A 29 -10.12 9.06 11.35
C ALA A 29 -9.78 7.57 11.21
N ALA A 30 -10.79 6.72 11.07
CA ALA A 30 -10.64 5.36 10.59
C ALA A 30 -11.49 5.13 9.34
N VAL A 31 -11.01 4.32 8.40
CA VAL A 31 -11.68 4.01 7.13
C VAL A 31 -11.83 2.50 7.02
N ILE A 32 -13.04 2.04 6.78
CA ILE A 32 -13.42 0.63 6.70
C ILE A 32 -14.07 0.40 5.34
N TYR A 33 -13.60 -0.62 4.63
CA TYR A 33 -14.18 -1.09 3.38
C TYR A 33 -14.78 -2.48 3.57
N GLU A 34 -16.05 -2.64 3.24
CA GLU A 34 -16.77 -3.91 3.30
C GLU A 34 -17.25 -4.32 1.90
N LYS A 35 -17.41 -5.62 1.67
CA LYS A 35 -18.07 -6.11 0.45
C LYS A 35 -19.55 -5.73 0.50
N ASN A 36 -20.09 -5.22 -0.60
CA ASN A 36 -21.51 -4.95 -0.71
C ASN A 36 -22.30 -6.25 -0.99
N VAL A 37 -23.63 -6.22 -0.85
CA VAL A 37 -24.54 -7.35 -1.09
C VAL A 37 -24.41 -7.91 -2.52
N LEU A 38 -23.95 -7.06 -3.45
CA LEU A 38 -23.68 -7.38 -4.87
C LEU A 38 -22.31 -8.07 -5.14
N GLY A 39 -21.53 -8.41 -4.10
CA GLY A 39 -20.27 -9.15 -4.26
C GLY A 39 -19.14 -8.36 -4.92
N LEU A 40 -18.33 -9.00 -5.78
CA LEU A 40 -17.12 -8.42 -6.41
C LEU A 40 -17.40 -7.35 -7.48
N LYS A 41 -18.66 -7.19 -7.92
CA LYS A 41 -19.04 -6.36 -9.08
C LYS A 41 -19.64 -4.99 -8.70
N GLY A 42 -19.86 -4.71 -7.41
CA GLY A 42 -20.42 -3.43 -6.94
C GLY A 42 -19.39 -2.56 -6.21
N PRO A 43 -19.62 -1.24 -6.10
CA PRO A 43 -18.80 -0.35 -5.29
C PRO A 43 -18.80 -0.83 -3.82
N ARG A 44 -17.60 -0.88 -3.22
CA ARG A 44 -17.43 -1.32 -1.83
C ARG A 44 -18.20 -0.39 -0.89
N LYS A 45 -18.73 -0.95 0.19
CA LYS A 45 -19.30 -0.13 1.28
C LYS A 45 -18.13 0.46 2.05
N MET A 46 -18.11 1.77 2.18
CA MET A 46 -17.09 2.53 2.85
C MET A 46 -17.70 3.15 4.10
N THR A 47 -17.05 2.97 5.24
CA THR A 47 -17.41 3.60 6.51
C THR A 47 -16.20 4.39 6.99
N ILE A 48 -16.39 5.68 7.22
CA ILE A 48 -15.36 6.56 7.78
C ILE A 48 -15.81 6.96 9.17
N ILE A 49 -14.94 6.86 10.16
CA ILE A 49 -15.27 7.13 11.54
C ILE A 49 -14.30 8.18 12.04
N MET A 50 -14.82 9.29 12.54
CA MET A 50 -14.01 10.36 13.10
C MET A 50 -14.30 10.48 14.59
N PRO A 51 -13.27 10.57 15.43
CA PRO A 51 -13.46 10.75 16.86
C PRO A 51 -13.83 12.21 17.15
N ALA A 52 -14.78 12.47 18.04
CA ALA A 52 -14.95 13.82 18.60
C ALA A 52 -14.00 14.09 19.79
N VAL A 53 -13.36 13.05 20.32
CA VAL A 53 -12.51 13.10 21.51
C VAL A 53 -11.21 12.30 21.33
N ARG A 54 -10.14 12.74 22.02
CA ARG A 54 -8.82 12.11 21.97
C ARG A 54 -8.86 10.72 22.63
N PRO A 55 -8.51 9.62 21.94
CA PRO A 55 -8.44 8.31 22.56
C PRO A 55 -7.31 8.26 23.60
N ILE A 56 -7.61 7.78 24.81
CA ILE A 56 -6.66 7.74 25.95
C ILE A 56 -6.12 6.31 26.16
N SER A 57 -6.85 5.29 25.70
CA SER A 57 -6.46 3.88 25.79
C SER A 57 -6.81 3.08 24.52
N GLU A 58 -6.31 1.85 24.39
CA GLU A 58 -6.62 0.95 23.27
C GLU A 58 -8.11 0.62 23.17
N ARG A 59 -8.81 0.57 24.32
CA ARG A 59 -10.28 0.45 24.38
C ARG A 59 -11.00 1.69 23.84
N ASP A 60 -10.32 2.82 23.75
CA ASP A 60 -10.86 4.07 23.22
C ASP A 60 -10.54 4.29 21.74
N SER A 61 -9.73 3.41 21.12
CA SER A 61 -9.42 3.48 19.69
C SER A 61 -10.69 3.46 18.85
N ILE A 62 -10.68 4.18 17.72
CA ILE A 62 -11.84 4.34 16.84
C ILE A 62 -12.36 2.98 16.38
N LEU A 63 -11.45 2.09 15.98
CA LEU A 63 -11.80 0.77 15.46
C LEU A 63 -12.38 -0.15 16.53
N GLU A 64 -11.85 -0.13 17.76
CA GLU A 64 -12.37 -0.97 18.85
C GLU A 64 -13.72 -0.47 19.36
N ARG A 65 -13.88 0.85 19.47
CA ARG A 65 -15.17 1.48 19.79
C ARG A 65 -16.22 1.17 18.73
N TYR A 66 -15.85 1.19 17.45
CA TYR A 66 -16.74 0.75 16.38
C TYR A 66 -17.13 -0.72 16.48
N ARG A 67 -16.13 -1.59 16.68
CA ARG A 67 -16.34 -3.04 16.82
C ARG A 67 -17.25 -3.39 17.99
N THR A 68 -17.13 -2.67 19.10
CA THR A 68 -17.93 -2.86 20.33
C THR A 68 -19.21 -2.02 20.35
N ASN A 69 -19.55 -1.37 19.23
CA ASN A 69 -20.74 -0.52 19.07
C ASN A 69 -20.84 0.63 20.11
N ARG A 70 -19.70 1.17 20.55
CA ARG A 70 -19.59 2.32 21.47
C ARG A 70 -19.31 3.61 20.70
N LEU A 71 -20.31 4.07 19.96
CA LEU A 71 -20.21 5.18 19.00
C LEU A 71 -20.53 6.56 19.58
N ASP A 72 -20.65 6.66 20.90
CA ASP A 72 -20.94 7.91 21.61
C ASP A 72 -19.87 8.97 21.26
N GLU A 73 -20.27 10.18 20.88
CA GLU A 73 -19.31 11.23 20.48
C GLU A 73 -18.40 10.82 19.30
N MET A 74 -18.88 9.94 18.40
CA MET A 74 -18.21 9.63 17.13
C MET A 74 -19.05 10.08 15.96
N VAL A 75 -18.39 10.64 14.94
CA VAL A 75 -19.02 10.90 13.67
C VAL A 75 -18.78 9.69 12.77
N VAL A 76 -19.86 9.01 12.40
CA VAL A 76 -19.82 7.89 11.45
C VAL A 76 -20.37 8.36 10.12
N LEU A 77 -19.55 8.25 9.09
CA LEU A 77 -19.85 8.60 7.72
C LEU A 77 -19.83 7.36 6.83
N ASN A 78 -20.58 7.39 5.74
CA ASN A 78 -20.63 6.32 4.76
C ASN A 78 -20.56 6.86 3.35
N ASN A 79 -20.05 6.06 2.41
CA ASN A 79 -20.28 6.39 1.01
C ASN A 79 -21.77 6.30 0.69
N LYS A 80 -22.27 7.33 0.00
CA LYS A 80 -23.64 7.38 -0.51
C LYS A 80 -23.83 6.26 -1.52
N GLN A 81 -24.95 5.54 -1.42
CA GLN A 81 -25.30 4.52 -2.40
C GLN A 81 -25.71 5.19 -3.72
N PRO A 82 -25.20 4.72 -4.87
CA PRO A 82 -25.60 5.25 -6.15
C PRO A 82 -27.03 4.80 -6.48
N VAL A 83 -27.77 5.64 -7.21
CA VAL A 83 -29.14 5.36 -7.63
C VAL A 83 -29.11 4.78 -9.04
N TRP A 84 -29.93 3.76 -9.31
CA TRP A 84 -30.09 3.24 -10.66
C TRP A 84 -30.74 4.28 -11.57
N ASN A 85 -30.12 4.57 -12.71
CA ASN A 85 -30.65 5.47 -13.71
C ASN A 85 -31.04 4.65 -14.96
N GLU A 86 -32.34 4.61 -15.27
CA GLU A 86 -32.88 3.81 -16.37
C GLU A 86 -32.43 4.31 -17.75
N GLU A 87 -32.25 5.61 -17.92
CA GLU A 87 -31.86 6.19 -19.21
C GLU A 87 -30.42 5.81 -19.61
N SER A 88 -29.49 5.86 -18.65
CA SER A 88 -28.09 5.49 -18.84
C SER A 88 -27.78 4.02 -18.56
N GLN A 89 -28.77 3.24 -18.09
CA GLN A 89 -28.60 1.84 -17.65
C GLN A 89 -27.42 1.65 -16.68
N SER A 90 -27.25 2.59 -15.76
CA SER A 90 -26.09 2.61 -14.86
C SER A 90 -26.43 3.15 -13.47
N TYR A 91 -25.60 2.80 -12.48
CA TYR A 91 -25.68 3.38 -11.13
C TYR A 91 -24.96 4.72 -11.09
N VAL A 92 -25.67 5.79 -10.74
CA VAL A 92 -25.16 7.17 -10.77
C VAL A 92 -25.29 7.86 -9.42
N LEU A 93 -24.40 8.83 -9.19
CA LEU A 93 -24.50 9.80 -8.09
C LEU A 93 -24.65 11.19 -8.68
N ASN A 94 -25.50 12.02 -8.09
CA ASN A 94 -25.65 13.40 -8.50
C ASN A 94 -24.58 14.28 -7.83
N PHE A 95 -23.59 14.70 -8.62
CA PHE A 95 -22.54 15.61 -8.18
C PHE A 95 -22.84 17.08 -8.50
N HIS A 96 -24.06 17.42 -8.94
CA HIS A 96 -24.49 18.79 -9.22
C HIS A 96 -23.55 19.53 -10.19
N GLY A 97 -23.11 18.83 -11.24
CA GLY A 97 -22.16 19.34 -12.23
C GLY A 97 -20.72 19.48 -11.74
N ARG A 98 -20.42 19.15 -10.48
CA ARG A 98 -19.06 19.16 -9.94
C ARG A 98 -18.21 18.00 -10.40
N VAL A 99 -18.82 16.89 -10.79
CA VAL A 99 -18.16 15.74 -11.41
C VAL A 99 -18.81 15.55 -12.76
N THR A 100 -18.01 15.61 -13.82
CA THR A 100 -18.48 15.64 -15.21
C THR A 100 -18.13 14.36 -15.96
N GLN A 101 -17.22 13.53 -15.41
CA GLN A 101 -16.74 12.30 -16.06
C GLN A 101 -17.06 11.06 -15.23
N ALA A 102 -17.44 9.97 -15.89
CA ALA A 102 -17.65 8.67 -15.25
C ALA A 102 -16.33 8.06 -14.75
N SER A 103 -16.34 7.47 -13.55
CA SER A 103 -15.21 6.78 -12.95
C SER A 103 -15.64 5.91 -11.77
N VAL A 104 -14.98 4.75 -11.60
CA VAL A 104 -15.15 3.90 -10.40
C VAL A 104 -14.63 4.55 -9.11
N LYS A 105 -13.88 5.66 -9.24
CA LYS A 105 -13.39 6.47 -8.12
C LYS A 105 -14.36 7.60 -7.73
N ASN A 106 -15.50 7.75 -8.42
CA ASN A 106 -16.48 8.77 -8.07
C ASN A 106 -17.29 8.32 -6.85
N PHE A 107 -17.21 9.06 -5.76
CA PHE A 107 -18.01 8.78 -4.57
C PHE A 107 -18.38 10.06 -3.82
N GLN A 108 -19.49 9.98 -3.09
CA GLN A 108 -19.91 10.98 -2.12
C GLN A 108 -19.91 10.34 -0.73
N ILE A 109 -19.54 11.08 0.28
CA ILE A 109 -19.57 10.70 1.68
C ILE A 109 -20.66 11.51 2.36
N VAL A 110 -21.52 10.82 3.10
CA VAL A 110 -22.65 11.38 3.84
C VAL A 110 -22.59 10.89 5.29
N HIS A 111 -23.33 11.54 6.19
CA HIS A 111 -23.50 11.04 7.54
C HIS A 111 -24.26 9.71 7.53
N SER A 112 -23.85 8.76 8.37
CA SER A 112 -24.45 7.41 8.46
C SER A 112 -25.97 7.43 8.68
N MET A 113 -26.48 8.37 9.47
CA MET A 113 -27.93 8.56 9.70
C MET A 113 -28.71 8.97 8.44
N HIS A 114 -28.04 9.47 7.40
CA HIS A 114 -28.64 9.87 6.12
C HIS A 114 -28.31 8.91 4.98
N ALA A 115 -27.38 7.97 5.18
CA ALA A 115 -26.97 6.99 4.17
C ALA A 115 -28.04 5.91 3.87
N SER A 116 -29.07 5.79 4.72
CA SER A 116 -30.11 4.75 4.68
C SER A 116 -31.54 5.31 4.52
N GLN A 117 -31.70 6.63 4.39
CA GLN A 117 -33.01 7.30 4.31
C GLN A 117 -33.47 7.64 2.88
N SER A 118 -32.66 7.37 1.86
CA SER A 118 -32.97 7.68 0.45
C SER A 118 -34.12 6.86 -0.17
N GLU A 119 -34.84 6.04 0.63
CA GLU A 119 -35.94 5.19 0.17
C GLU A 119 -37.32 5.53 0.82
N MET A 120 -37.41 6.46 1.76
CA MET A 120 -38.71 6.84 2.35
C MET A 120 -39.30 8.08 1.67
N ASN A 121 -40.36 7.88 0.89
CA ASN A 121 -41.20 8.91 0.28
C ASN A 121 -41.63 9.99 1.28
N HIS A 122 -41.00 11.17 1.25
CA HIS A 122 -41.42 12.34 2.00
C HIS A 122 -42.42 13.18 1.20
N GLN A 123 -43.67 12.70 1.10
CA GLN A 123 -44.81 13.57 0.84
C GLN A 123 -45.55 13.82 2.15
N ASN A 124 -45.37 15.00 2.73
CA ASN A 124 -46.27 15.54 3.74
C ASN A 124 -47.23 16.52 3.07
N ASN A 125 -48.51 16.49 3.46
CA ASN A 125 -49.66 17.18 2.88
C ASN A 125 -49.62 18.73 2.88
N ASN A 126 -48.47 19.37 3.10
CA ASN A 126 -48.38 20.82 3.33
C ASN A 126 -47.49 21.59 2.33
N ASN A 127 -47.12 21.03 1.17
CA ASN A 127 -46.29 21.70 0.14
C ASN A 127 -44.97 22.33 0.65
N GLN A 128 -44.49 21.94 1.83
CA GLN A 128 -43.15 22.27 2.30
C GLN A 128 -42.17 21.24 1.75
N VAL A 129 -41.30 21.69 0.85
CA VAL A 129 -40.14 20.92 0.40
C VAL A 129 -39.17 20.79 1.57
N ILE A 130 -39.18 19.65 2.25
CA ILE A 130 -38.15 19.29 3.22
C ILE A 130 -36.95 18.79 2.39
N PRO A 131 -35.75 19.38 2.51
CA PRO A 131 -34.57 18.92 1.77
C PRO A 131 -34.30 17.44 2.07
N ASP A 132 -34.06 16.63 1.04
CA ASP A 132 -33.69 15.22 1.21
C ASP A 132 -32.42 15.14 2.08
N PRO A 133 -32.44 14.45 3.22
CA PRO A 133 -31.27 14.33 4.10
C PRO A 133 -30.04 13.73 3.39
N SER A 134 -30.23 13.00 2.29
CA SER A 134 -29.18 12.47 1.43
C SER A 134 -28.43 13.55 0.62
N GLU A 135 -28.95 14.78 0.54
CA GLU A 135 -28.29 15.93 -0.09
C GLU A 135 -27.17 16.53 0.77
N TYR A 136 -27.11 16.20 2.07
CA TYR A 136 -26.02 16.66 2.93
C TYR A 136 -24.73 15.85 2.69
N VAL A 137 -24.09 16.14 1.57
CA VAL A 137 -22.80 15.58 1.17
C VAL A 137 -21.67 16.30 1.91
N ILE A 138 -20.93 15.53 2.71
CA ILE A 138 -19.82 16.01 3.55
C ILE A 138 -18.52 16.04 2.75
N MET A 139 -18.32 15.05 1.89
CA MET A 139 -17.22 15.03 0.94
C MET A 139 -17.72 14.47 -0.38
N GLN A 140 -17.31 15.08 -1.49
CA GLN A 140 -17.47 14.47 -2.79
C GLN A 140 -16.15 14.49 -3.53
N PHE A 141 -15.81 13.33 -4.08
CA PHE A 141 -14.62 13.13 -4.85
C PHE A 141 -15.01 12.52 -6.18
N GLY A 142 -14.58 13.15 -7.27
CA GLY A 142 -14.87 12.59 -8.58
C GLY A 142 -14.20 13.34 -9.72
N ARG A 143 -14.22 12.68 -10.86
CA ARG A 143 -13.48 13.06 -12.07
C ARG A 143 -14.18 14.20 -12.83
N ILE A 144 -13.46 15.28 -13.13
CA ILE A 144 -13.97 16.44 -13.90
C ILE A 144 -13.36 16.59 -15.30
N ASP A 145 -12.29 15.88 -15.56
CA ASP A 145 -11.68 15.80 -16.88
C ASP A 145 -10.99 14.43 -17.00
N ASN A 146 -10.29 14.14 -18.10
CA ASN A 146 -9.49 12.94 -18.26
C ASN A 146 -8.62 12.66 -17.03
N GLU A 147 -8.20 13.70 -16.34
CA GLU A 147 -7.04 13.62 -15.49
C GLU A 147 -7.26 14.44 -14.19
N THR A 148 -8.07 15.51 -14.24
CA THR A 148 -8.45 16.29 -13.06
C THR A 148 -9.58 15.66 -12.23
N PHE A 149 -9.40 15.60 -10.91
CA PHE A 149 -10.46 15.27 -9.94
C PHE A 149 -10.82 16.50 -9.11
N THR A 150 -12.11 16.68 -8.83
CA THR A 150 -12.56 17.60 -7.80
C THR A 150 -12.68 16.86 -6.47
N MET A 151 -12.35 17.56 -5.38
CA MET A 151 -12.60 17.10 -4.02
C MET A 151 -13.20 18.25 -3.23
N ASP A 152 -14.52 18.23 -3.08
CA ASP A 152 -15.20 19.18 -2.19
C ASP A 152 -15.30 18.56 -0.81
N VAL A 153 -14.91 19.30 0.21
CA VAL A 153 -14.87 18.84 1.60
C VAL A 153 -15.58 19.86 2.48
N ARG A 154 -16.41 19.36 3.39
CA ARG A 154 -17.13 20.16 4.38
C ARG A 154 -16.96 19.54 5.76
N TYR A 155 -17.10 20.38 6.79
CA TYR A 155 -17.21 19.92 8.17
C TYR A 155 -18.27 18.80 8.26
N PRO A 156 -18.02 17.70 9.01
CA PRO A 156 -16.93 17.52 9.98
C PRO A 156 -15.59 17.00 9.43
N LEU A 157 -15.47 16.75 8.13
CA LEU A 157 -14.18 16.36 7.54
C LEU A 157 -13.28 17.59 7.35
N THR A 158 -12.00 17.42 7.68
CA THR A 158 -10.93 18.35 7.30
C THR A 158 -10.32 17.94 5.95
N PRO A 159 -9.70 18.87 5.20
CA PRO A 159 -8.98 18.53 3.97
C PRO A 159 -7.91 17.44 4.15
N VAL A 160 -7.24 17.41 5.30
CA VAL A 160 -6.22 16.39 5.62
C VAL A 160 -6.84 15.00 5.76
N GLN A 161 -7.96 14.88 6.49
CA GLN A 161 -8.68 13.61 6.60
C GLN A 161 -9.20 13.16 5.22
N ALA A 162 -9.74 14.08 4.42
CA ALA A 162 -10.21 13.80 3.06
C ALA A 162 -9.09 13.32 2.12
N PHE A 163 -7.88 13.88 2.22
CA PHE A 163 -6.72 13.41 1.46
C PHE A 163 -6.26 12.00 1.87
N GLY A 164 -6.21 11.72 3.18
CA GLY A 164 -5.88 10.38 3.69
C GLY A 164 -6.87 9.30 3.26
N ILE A 165 -8.09 9.71 2.88
CA ILE A 165 -9.12 8.83 2.33
C ILE A 165 -8.87 8.47 0.85
N VAL A 166 -8.07 9.23 0.08
CA VAL A 166 -7.98 9.11 -1.40
C VAL A 166 -6.61 8.70 -2.00
N VAL A 167 -5.52 8.58 -1.23
CA VAL A 167 -4.19 8.13 -1.72
C VAL A 167 -3.78 6.77 -1.11
N THR A 168 -3.43 5.78 -1.95
CA THR A 168 -3.17 4.40 -1.50
C THR A 168 -2.13 3.64 -2.32
N ILE A 169 -1.29 2.83 -1.67
CA ILE A 169 -0.57 1.71 -2.30
C ILE A 169 -1.37 0.42 -2.07
N GLU A 170 -1.60 -0.37 -3.12
CA GLU A 170 -2.28 -1.66 -3.03
C GLU A 170 -1.29 -2.82 -2.91
N LEU A 171 -1.41 -3.62 -1.86
CA LEU A 171 -0.62 -4.84 -1.65
C LEU A 171 -1.47 -6.06 -2.02
N VAL A 172 -1.05 -6.83 -3.01
CA VAL A 172 -1.80 -7.96 -3.57
C VAL A 172 -1.05 -9.26 -3.36
N ASN A 173 -1.66 -10.23 -2.67
CA ASN A 173 -1.10 -11.58 -2.60
C ASN A 173 -1.56 -12.41 -3.80
N ASN A 174 -0.70 -12.60 -4.80
CA ASN A 174 -0.93 -13.52 -5.93
C ASN A 174 -0.25 -14.88 -5.72
N CYS A 175 0.29 -15.15 -4.53
CA CYS A 175 0.84 -16.45 -4.18
C CYS A 175 -0.28 -17.46 -3.93
N SER A 176 0.04 -18.75 -4.00
CA SER A 176 -0.86 -19.84 -3.59
C SER A 176 -0.95 -20.02 -2.07
N GLU A 177 -0.10 -19.33 -1.31
CA GLU A 177 0.04 -19.44 0.14
C GLU A 177 -0.17 -18.07 0.81
N PRO A 178 -0.55 -18.04 2.10
CA PRO A 178 -0.58 -16.80 2.86
C PRO A 178 0.82 -16.19 3.01
N ILE A 179 0.85 -14.87 3.04
CA ILE A 179 2.06 -14.08 3.31
C ILE A 179 1.79 -13.08 4.42
N TRP A 180 2.86 -12.58 5.04
CA TRP A 180 2.78 -11.53 6.05
C TRP A 180 3.63 -10.35 5.58
N PRO A 181 3.05 -9.36 4.88
CA PRO A 181 3.79 -8.19 4.47
C PRO A 181 4.40 -7.46 5.67
N ALA A 182 5.59 -6.93 5.45
CA ALA A 182 6.31 -6.11 6.40
C ALA A 182 6.80 -4.84 5.70
N ILE A 183 6.90 -3.78 6.49
CA ILE A 183 7.12 -2.41 6.00
C ILE A 183 8.14 -1.73 6.92
N LYS A 184 9.10 -1.05 6.30
CA LYS A 184 10.02 -0.13 6.97
C LYS A 184 10.06 1.16 6.18
N ASN A 185 10.09 2.30 6.85
CA ASN A 185 10.31 3.60 6.22
C ASN A 185 10.83 4.60 7.26
N ASP A 186 11.24 5.76 6.79
CA ASP A 186 11.53 6.90 7.66
C ASP A 186 10.22 7.54 8.14
N GLY A 187 10.09 7.79 9.44
CA GLY A 187 8.92 8.44 10.05
C GLY A 187 7.78 7.48 10.41
N PRO A 188 6.51 7.94 10.40
CA PRO A 188 5.36 7.09 10.73
C PRO A 188 5.24 5.89 9.79
N ILE A 189 5.11 4.69 10.37
CA ILE A 189 5.12 3.43 9.63
C ILE A 189 3.70 2.85 9.52
N PRO A 190 3.18 2.61 8.30
CA PRO A 190 1.88 1.98 8.11
C PRO A 190 1.80 0.62 8.81
N ASN A 191 0.66 0.32 9.45
CA ASN A 191 0.41 -0.94 10.15
C ASN A 191 1.53 -1.32 11.14
N ASN A 192 2.16 -0.35 11.80
CA ASN A 192 3.29 -0.55 12.71
C ASN A 192 4.43 -1.41 12.10
N GLY A 193 4.57 -1.38 10.77
CA GLY A 193 5.61 -2.09 10.03
C GLY A 193 5.32 -3.54 9.70
N GLY A 194 4.14 -4.08 9.98
CA GLY A 194 3.80 -5.43 9.50
C GLY A 194 2.42 -5.91 9.90
N PHE A 195 1.81 -6.73 9.03
CA PHE A 195 0.48 -7.27 9.22
C PHE A 195 0.33 -8.62 8.51
N GLY A 196 -0.78 -9.30 8.75
CA GLY A 196 -1.14 -10.54 8.07
C GLY A 196 -1.85 -11.54 8.99
N PRO A 197 -2.14 -12.74 8.48
CA PRO A 197 -1.85 -13.20 7.11
C PRO A 197 -2.67 -12.44 6.06
N LEU A 198 -2.03 -12.06 4.95
CA LEU A 198 -2.69 -11.70 3.70
C LEU A 198 -2.89 -12.99 2.91
N GLN A 199 -4.13 -13.45 2.79
CA GLN A 199 -4.47 -14.73 2.15
C GLN A 199 -4.33 -14.66 0.61
N PRO A 200 -4.20 -15.80 -0.08
CA PRO A 200 -4.20 -15.85 -1.55
C PRO A 200 -5.36 -15.07 -2.17
N GLY A 201 -5.06 -14.24 -3.17
CA GLY A 201 -6.02 -13.38 -3.87
C GLY A 201 -6.50 -12.16 -3.08
N GLN A 202 -6.07 -11.97 -1.82
CA GLN A 202 -6.43 -10.80 -1.04
C GLN A 202 -5.63 -9.56 -1.45
N VAL A 203 -6.29 -8.42 -1.29
CA VAL A 203 -5.74 -7.10 -1.51
C VAL A 203 -5.87 -6.29 -0.24
N GLN A 204 -4.77 -5.69 0.17
CA GLN A 204 -4.68 -4.78 1.30
C GLN A 204 -4.14 -3.44 0.80
N SER A 205 -4.95 -2.39 0.82
CA SER A 205 -4.44 -1.04 0.59
C SER A 205 -3.57 -0.62 1.78
N ILE A 206 -2.70 0.38 1.62
CA ILE A 206 -2.05 1.10 2.72
C ILE A 206 -2.07 2.58 2.36
N SER A 207 -2.37 3.42 3.35
CA SER A 207 -2.25 4.87 3.20
C SER A 207 -0.83 5.27 3.57
N VAL A 208 -0.21 6.10 2.73
CA VAL A 208 1.18 6.58 2.91
C VAL A 208 1.24 8.09 2.68
N PRO A 209 2.15 8.82 3.37
CA PRO A 209 2.37 10.24 3.09
C PRO A 209 2.80 10.48 1.63
N SER A 210 2.50 11.66 1.08
CA SER A 210 2.91 12.03 -0.29
C SER A 210 4.43 12.18 -0.45
N ASN A 211 5.16 12.27 0.65
CA ASN A 211 6.62 12.33 0.71
C ASN A 211 7.22 11.11 1.44
N TRP A 212 6.63 9.92 1.25
CA TRP A 212 7.09 8.69 1.89
C TRP A 212 8.52 8.34 1.45
N LYS A 213 9.46 8.28 2.40
CA LYS A 213 10.90 8.16 2.13
C LYS A 213 11.49 6.85 2.65
N SER A 214 12.51 6.37 1.94
CA SER A 214 13.30 5.19 2.34
C SER A 214 12.42 3.98 2.65
N ALA A 215 11.31 3.85 1.90
CA ALA A 215 10.29 2.87 2.19
C ALA A 215 10.63 1.53 1.55
N ARG A 216 10.46 0.47 2.31
CA ARG A 216 10.69 -0.92 1.90
C ARG A 216 9.48 -1.75 2.30
N ILE A 217 8.97 -2.52 1.35
CA ILE A 217 7.90 -3.50 1.56
C ILE A 217 8.46 -4.87 1.18
N TRP A 218 8.35 -5.84 2.07
CA TRP A 218 8.80 -7.21 1.79
C TRP A 218 7.80 -8.25 2.28
N PRO A 219 7.75 -9.43 1.62
CA PRO A 219 6.93 -10.53 2.07
C PRO A 219 7.67 -11.39 3.09
N ARG A 220 6.96 -11.79 4.14
CA ARG A 220 7.35 -12.91 5.00
C ARG A 220 6.54 -14.14 4.65
N THR A 221 7.18 -15.31 4.61
CA THR A 221 6.53 -16.57 4.19
C THR A 221 6.75 -17.68 5.21
N GLY A 222 5.77 -18.59 5.31
CA GLY A 222 5.82 -19.73 6.23
C GLY A 222 5.92 -19.32 7.70
N CYS A 223 5.17 -18.29 8.11
CA CYS A 223 5.17 -17.83 9.49
C CYS A 223 4.38 -18.80 10.38
N GLY A 224 5.03 -19.25 11.47
CA GLY A 224 4.35 -19.96 12.56
C GLY A 224 3.57 -19.01 13.46
N GLU A 225 2.89 -19.56 14.48
CA GLU A 225 2.10 -18.78 15.44
C GLU A 225 2.92 -17.73 16.21
N ASN A 226 4.21 -18.02 16.42
CA ASN A 226 5.17 -17.11 17.06
C ASN A 226 5.76 -16.07 16.09
N MET A 227 5.22 -15.95 14.88
CA MET A 227 5.72 -15.05 13.82
C MET A 227 7.19 -15.24 13.45
N LEU A 228 7.79 -16.38 13.81
CA LEU A 228 9.01 -16.85 13.18
C LEU A 228 8.64 -17.42 11.81
N CYS A 229 9.04 -16.67 10.79
CA CYS A 229 8.83 -16.98 9.39
C CYS A 229 10.05 -17.67 8.80
N VAL A 230 9.79 -18.59 7.89
CA VAL A 230 10.82 -19.32 7.12
C VAL A 230 11.68 -18.36 6.30
N THR A 231 11.09 -17.28 5.77
CA THR A 231 11.84 -16.20 5.13
C THR A 231 11.31 -14.82 5.53
N GLY A 232 12.19 -13.82 5.53
CA GLY A 232 11.83 -12.41 5.73
C GLY A 232 11.48 -12.00 7.16
N SER A 233 11.59 -12.88 8.16
CA SER A 233 11.29 -12.58 9.57
C SER A 233 11.91 -11.25 10.02
N CYS A 234 11.18 -10.47 10.82
CA CYS A 234 11.71 -9.25 11.42
C CYS A 234 11.72 -9.39 12.94
N GLY A 235 12.78 -8.85 13.57
CA GLY A 235 13.01 -9.04 15.00
C GLY A 235 13.06 -10.51 15.41
N ASN A 236 12.62 -10.80 16.64
CA ASN A 236 12.57 -12.16 17.20
C ASN A 236 11.14 -12.71 17.19
N GLY A 237 10.49 -12.74 16.03
CA GLY A 237 9.14 -13.30 15.88
C GLY A 237 8.04 -12.32 16.27
N ILE A 238 8.00 -11.17 15.62
CA ILE A 238 6.95 -10.16 15.83
C ILE A 238 6.17 -9.91 14.55
N LEU A 239 4.85 -9.70 14.68
CA LEU A 239 3.99 -9.37 13.53
C LEU A 239 4.27 -7.96 13.01
N GLU A 240 4.31 -7.01 13.92
CA GLU A 240 4.54 -5.59 13.66
C GLU A 240 6.04 -5.31 13.78
N CYS A 241 6.73 -5.16 12.64
CA CYS A 241 8.19 -5.04 12.63
C CYS A 241 8.70 -3.75 13.29
N ASN A 242 7.85 -2.73 13.47
CA ASN A 242 8.14 -1.51 14.20
C ASN A 242 9.47 -0.82 13.77
N GLY A 243 9.77 -0.86 12.46
CA GLY A 243 10.97 -0.26 11.88
C GLY A 243 12.21 -1.17 11.86
N LEU A 244 12.11 -2.40 12.38
CA LEU A 244 13.14 -3.42 12.21
C LEU A 244 13.21 -3.89 10.75
N GLU A 245 14.42 -4.20 10.31
CA GLU A 245 14.67 -4.82 9.01
C GLU A 245 14.25 -6.29 8.98
N GLY A 246 13.99 -6.79 7.78
CA GLY A 246 13.77 -8.21 7.53
C GLY A 246 15.08 -9.00 7.50
N GLN A 247 15.02 -10.26 7.90
CA GLN A 247 16.08 -11.22 7.70
C GLN A 247 16.22 -11.55 6.22
N ILE A 248 17.44 -11.47 5.72
CA ILE A 248 17.79 -11.85 4.34
C ILE A 248 17.93 -13.38 4.22
N PRO A 249 17.52 -14.01 3.11
CA PRO A 249 17.10 -13.38 1.87
C PRO A 249 15.64 -12.92 1.85
N ALA A 250 15.38 -11.72 1.32
CA ALA A 250 14.03 -11.18 1.15
C ALA A 250 13.97 -10.24 -0.05
N SER A 251 12.97 -10.44 -0.91
CA SER A 251 12.68 -9.52 -2.01
C SER A 251 12.12 -8.21 -1.47
N LEU A 252 12.59 -7.07 -1.98
CA LEU A 252 12.17 -5.74 -1.54
C LEU A 252 11.45 -5.00 -2.66
N ALA A 253 10.33 -4.36 -2.35
CA ALA A 253 9.75 -3.28 -3.13
C ALA A 253 10.10 -1.96 -2.43
N GLU A 254 10.87 -1.10 -3.10
CA GLU A 254 11.40 0.13 -2.51
C GLU A 254 10.70 1.35 -3.11
N PHE A 255 10.46 2.38 -2.28
CA PHE A 255 9.81 3.62 -2.69
C PHE A 255 10.45 4.85 -2.03
N THR A 256 10.56 5.93 -2.81
CA THR A 256 10.73 7.30 -2.32
C THR A 256 9.78 8.22 -3.09
N LEU A 257 8.68 8.61 -2.46
CA LEU A 257 7.65 9.45 -3.05
C LEU A 257 8.02 10.94 -2.93
N ASN A 258 7.74 11.70 -3.99
CA ASN A 258 8.05 13.14 -4.06
C ASN A 258 9.50 13.48 -3.64
N GLY A 259 10.44 12.72 -4.18
CA GLY A 259 11.88 12.91 -4.02
C GLY A 259 12.41 14.05 -4.88
N ASP A 260 13.65 13.89 -5.37
CA ASP A 260 14.29 14.90 -6.20
C ASP A 260 13.49 15.20 -7.49
N GLY A 261 13.45 16.47 -7.90
CA GLY A 261 12.57 16.94 -8.98
C GLY A 261 11.06 16.75 -8.72
N GLY A 262 10.68 16.39 -7.49
CA GLY A 262 9.33 15.96 -7.13
C GLY A 262 8.90 14.68 -7.83
N LEU A 263 9.83 13.82 -8.24
CA LEU A 263 9.55 12.51 -8.82
C LEU A 263 9.33 11.48 -7.71
N SER A 264 8.51 10.47 -7.99
CA SER A 264 8.42 9.28 -7.14
C SER A 264 9.36 8.22 -7.71
N TYR A 265 10.28 7.75 -6.89
CA TYR A 265 11.25 6.72 -7.19
C TYR A 265 10.75 5.38 -6.66
N TYR A 266 10.88 4.33 -7.45
CA TYR A 266 10.49 2.98 -7.05
C TYR A 266 11.31 1.94 -7.78
N ASP A 267 11.53 0.82 -7.11
CA ASP A 267 12.29 -0.31 -7.65
C ASP A 267 11.91 -1.63 -6.96
N VAL A 268 12.25 -2.74 -7.62
CA VAL A 268 12.30 -4.05 -6.98
C VAL A 268 13.76 -4.42 -6.80
N SER A 269 14.12 -4.75 -5.57
CA SER A 269 15.50 -5.00 -5.17
C SER A 269 15.66 -6.41 -4.61
N TYR A 270 16.64 -7.11 -5.17
CA TYR A 270 17.15 -8.41 -4.74
C TYR A 270 18.61 -8.31 -4.27
N VAL A 271 19.07 -7.10 -3.91
CA VAL A 271 20.39 -6.86 -3.30
C VAL A 271 20.55 -7.68 -2.01
N ASP A 272 19.45 -7.81 -1.27
CA ASP A 272 19.32 -8.63 -0.07
C ASP A 272 18.87 -10.06 -0.38
N GLY A 273 18.90 -10.47 -1.65
CA GLY A 273 18.44 -11.75 -2.14
C GLY A 273 16.93 -11.77 -2.41
N SER A 274 16.38 -12.94 -2.72
CA SER A 274 14.97 -13.07 -3.12
C SER A 274 14.32 -14.25 -2.44
N ASN A 275 13.08 -14.10 -2.00
CA ASN A 275 12.26 -15.20 -1.46
C ASN A 275 11.06 -15.51 -2.36
N ILE A 276 10.33 -14.50 -2.81
CA ILE A 276 9.28 -14.61 -3.84
C ILE A 276 9.40 -13.47 -4.86
N PRO A 277 8.97 -13.65 -6.12
CA PRO A 277 9.01 -12.56 -7.09
C PRO A 277 8.03 -11.45 -6.73
N LEU A 278 8.44 -10.21 -6.96
CA LEU A 278 7.61 -9.01 -6.78
C LEU A 278 7.37 -8.33 -8.12
N ARG A 279 6.20 -7.70 -8.22
CA ARG A 279 5.89 -6.77 -9.31
C ARG A 279 5.36 -5.47 -8.75
N ILE A 280 5.86 -4.34 -9.27
CA ILE A 280 5.36 -3.01 -8.96
C ILE A 280 4.70 -2.44 -10.21
N ILE A 281 3.47 -1.97 -10.09
CA ILE A 281 2.66 -1.42 -11.17
C ILE A 281 2.23 -0.02 -10.77
N PRO A 282 2.76 1.05 -11.40
CA PRO A 282 2.16 2.37 -11.34
C PRO A 282 0.74 2.31 -11.91
N ILE A 283 -0.23 2.95 -11.25
CA ILE A 283 -1.62 2.87 -11.69
C ILE A 283 -1.87 3.90 -12.80
N ASP A 284 -2.31 3.43 -13.96
CA ASP A 284 -2.66 4.28 -15.10
C ASP A 284 -3.64 5.39 -14.71
N GLY A 285 -3.44 6.58 -15.30
CA GLY A 285 -4.21 7.78 -14.98
C GLY A 285 -3.90 8.39 -13.60
N THR A 286 -2.80 7.97 -12.94
CA THR A 286 -2.30 8.62 -11.71
C THR A 286 -0.90 9.20 -11.86
N PHE A 287 -0.28 9.00 -13.02
CA PHE A 287 1.02 9.55 -13.36
C PHE A 287 1.08 10.17 -14.75
N ASN A 288 2.05 11.06 -14.94
CA ASN A 288 2.34 11.69 -16.22
C ASN A 288 3.27 10.76 -17.02
N ALA A 289 2.72 10.09 -18.03
CA ALA A 289 3.47 9.15 -18.86
C ALA A 289 4.63 9.79 -19.67
N ALA A 290 4.65 11.12 -19.81
CA ALA A 290 5.72 11.85 -20.48
C ALA A 290 6.90 12.22 -19.55
N VAL A 291 6.77 12.05 -18.22
CA VAL A 291 7.79 12.45 -17.24
C VAL A 291 8.23 11.25 -16.40
N GLY A 292 9.50 10.87 -16.55
CA GLY A 292 10.08 9.69 -15.93
C GLY A 292 9.83 8.42 -16.75
N ASN A 293 10.15 7.27 -16.17
CA ASN A 293 9.96 5.93 -16.73
C ASN A 293 8.91 5.16 -15.93
N CYS A 294 7.68 5.71 -15.84
CA CYS A 294 6.48 5.17 -15.16
C CYS A 294 6.01 3.79 -15.68
N LYS A 295 6.87 2.79 -15.61
CA LYS A 295 6.66 1.45 -16.14
C LYS A 295 6.55 0.44 -15.01
N GLU A 296 5.91 -0.68 -15.33
CA GLU A 296 5.91 -1.83 -14.43
C GLU A 296 7.31 -2.42 -14.25
N ILE A 297 7.56 -2.93 -13.06
CA ILE A 297 8.75 -3.71 -12.71
C ILE A 297 8.29 -5.13 -12.41
N SER A 298 8.91 -6.13 -13.02
CA SER A 298 8.50 -7.52 -12.89
C SER A 298 9.58 -8.46 -13.40
N CYS A 299 9.64 -9.66 -12.83
CA CYS A 299 10.37 -10.78 -13.43
C CYS A 299 9.46 -11.61 -14.35
N THR A 300 10.05 -12.28 -15.35
CA THR A 300 9.35 -13.26 -16.21
C THR A 300 9.36 -14.66 -15.61
N GLU A 301 10.30 -14.97 -14.72
CA GLU A 301 10.40 -16.26 -14.04
C GLU A 301 10.77 -16.08 -12.57
N ASP A 302 10.31 -17.00 -11.74
CA ASP A 302 10.75 -17.11 -10.35
C ASP A 302 12.21 -17.58 -10.30
N GLN A 303 13.08 -16.78 -9.69
CA GLN A 303 14.52 -17.06 -9.57
C GLN A 303 14.83 -18.40 -8.90
N ARG A 304 13.91 -18.92 -8.07
CA ARG A 304 14.03 -20.22 -7.40
C ARG A 304 14.03 -21.39 -8.38
N ASN A 305 13.48 -21.21 -9.59
CA ASN A 305 13.38 -22.23 -10.62
C ASN A 305 14.63 -22.31 -11.51
N LEU A 306 15.44 -21.26 -11.56
CA LEU A 306 16.65 -21.18 -12.39
C LEU A 306 17.68 -22.27 -12.01
N ASP A 307 18.48 -22.75 -12.97
CA ASP A 307 19.59 -23.66 -12.71
C ASP A 307 20.76 -22.96 -12.01
N LEU A 308 20.69 -22.91 -10.68
CA LEU A 308 21.63 -22.24 -9.78
C LEU A 308 22.16 -23.16 -8.66
N GLN A 309 21.79 -24.45 -8.70
CA GLN A 309 22.06 -25.43 -7.65
C GLN A 309 23.58 -25.59 -7.41
N LYS A 310 24.36 -25.60 -8.50
CA LYS A 310 25.83 -25.70 -8.45
C LYS A 310 26.52 -24.55 -7.69
N TYR A 311 25.83 -23.43 -7.47
CA TYR A 311 26.38 -22.25 -6.80
C TYR A 311 26.14 -22.21 -5.30
N ASN A 312 25.39 -23.18 -4.76
CA ASN A 312 25.00 -23.24 -3.35
C ASN A 312 24.29 -21.95 -2.85
N ILE A 313 23.58 -21.27 -3.76
CA ILE A 313 22.89 -19.99 -3.49
C ILE A 313 21.40 -20.19 -3.18
N LYS A 314 20.85 -21.37 -3.49
CA LYS A 314 19.47 -21.75 -3.20
C LYS A 314 19.32 -22.15 -1.74
N MET A 315 18.47 -21.45 -1.00
CA MET A 315 18.10 -21.81 0.37
C MET A 315 16.93 -22.81 0.35
N LYS A 316 17.03 -23.85 1.19
CA LYS A 316 16.02 -24.90 1.32
C LYS A 316 15.38 -24.86 2.70
N ASP A 317 14.10 -25.18 2.77
CA ASP A 317 13.46 -25.49 4.05
C ASP A 317 13.81 -26.91 4.54
N ALA A 318 13.28 -27.30 5.69
CA ALA A 318 13.48 -28.63 6.29
C ALA A 318 12.99 -29.79 5.39
N ASN A 319 12.06 -29.53 4.46
CA ASN A 319 11.52 -30.51 3.52
C ASN A 319 12.29 -30.51 2.18
N GLY A 320 13.35 -29.71 2.06
CA GLY A 320 14.16 -29.61 0.84
C GLY A 320 13.57 -28.72 -0.24
N LYS A 321 12.44 -28.04 -0.01
CA LYS A 321 11.84 -27.10 -0.95
C LYS A 321 12.72 -25.85 -1.04
N ILE A 322 13.01 -25.38 -2.25
CA ILE A 322 13.70 -24.10 -2.45
C ILE A 322 12.75 -22.97 -2.02
N ILE A 323 13.18 -22.20 -1.02
CA ILE A 323 12.36 -21.13 -0.41
C ILE A 323 12.90 -19.74 -0.73
N ALA A 324 14.18 -19.61 -1.05
CA ALA A 324 14.82 -18.34 -1.37
C ALA A 324 16.13 -18.51 -2.16
N ILE A 325 16.59 -17.44 -2.78
CA ILE A 325 17.91 -17.28 -3.40
C ILE A 325 18.68 -16.24 -2.59
N LYS A 326 19.87 -16.59 -2.09
CA LYS A 326 20.78 -15.63 -1.47
C LYS A 326 21.27 -14.61 -2.50
N SER A 327 21.57 -13.39 -2.07
CA SER A 327 22.34 -12.46 -2.91
C SER A 327 23.80 -12.92 -3.05
N LEU A 328 24.51 -12.38 -4.04
CA LEU A 328 25.95 -12.62 -4.19
C LEU A 328 26.71 -12.17 -2.93
N CYS A 329 26.36 -11.01 -2.36
CA CYS A 329 26.99 -10.52 -1.14
C CYS A 329 26.77 -11.47 0.04
N SER A 330 25.53 -11.91 0.29
CA SER A 330 25.24 -12.81 1.42
C SER A 330 25.82 -14.22 1.23
N GLN A 331 26.03 -14.66 -0.01
CA GLN A 331 26.63 -15.97 -0.29
C GLN A 331 28.15 -15.96 -0.20
N TYR A 332 28.82 -14.93 -0.73
CA TYR A 332 30.29 -14.92 -0.87
C TYR A 332 30.99 -14.01 0.12
N ASN A 333 30.30 -12.97 0.63
CA ASN A 333 30.80 -12.01 1.60
C ASN A 333 32.18 -11.44 1.28
N THR A 334 32.45 -11.14 0.01
CA THR A 334 33.67 -10.47 -0.43
C THR A 334 33.43 -8.98 -0.62
N ASP A 335 34.48 -8.16 -0.53
CA ASP A 335 34.36 -6.73 -0.80
C ASP A 335 33.79 -6.46 -2.20
N ALA A 336 34.17 -7.26 -3.20
CA ALA A 336 33.63 -7.14 -4.56
C ALA A 336 32.15 -7.53 -4.67
N THR A 337 31.69 -8.60 -4.02
CA THR A 337 30.27 -9.01 -4.10
C THR A 337 29.34 -8.13 -3.27
N CYS A 338 29.88 -7.41 -2.30
CA CYS A 338 29.15 -6.50 -1.42
C CYS A 338 29.42 -5.02 -1.70
N CYS A 339 30.20 -4.70 -2.74
CA CYS A 339 30.64 -3.35 -3.11
C CYS A 339 31.21 -2.52 -1.95
N ARG A 340 32.11 -3.11 -1.15
CA ARG A 340 32.72 -2.45 0.03
C ARG A 340 34.14 -1.97 -0.29
N ASN A 341 34.66 -1.06 0.53
CA ASN A 341 36.06 -0.61 0.50
C ASN A 341 36.48 -0.15 -0.91
N ALA A 342 37.54 -0.74 -1.47
CA ALA A 342 38.04 -0.44 -2.82
C ALA A 342 37.02 -0.73 -3.94
N PHE A 343 35.97 -1.49 -3.64
CA PHE A 343 34.86 -1.84 -4.53
C PHE A 343 33.59 -1.01 -4.27
N ASN A 344 33.65 0.04 -3.44
CA ASN A 344 32.56 1.01 -3.24
C ASN A 344 32.45 1.98 -4.44
N ASP A 345 32.36 1.41 -5.64
CA ASP A 345 32.29 2.05 -6.94
C ASP A 345 31.64 1.06 -7.91
N GLY A 346 30.68 1.52 -8.71
CA GLY A 346 29.87 0.62 -9.55
C GLY A 346 30.68 -0.17 -10.57
N ASN A 347 31.70 0.44 -11.17
CA ASN A 347 32.55 -0.23 -12.15
C ASN A 347 33.48 -1.23 -11.47
N LYS A 348 34.14 -0.84 -10.38
CA LYS A 348 35.06 -1.72 -9.64
C LYS A 348 34.31 -2.88 -9.02
N CYS A 349 33.15 -2.63 -8.41
CA CYS A 349 32.33 -3.66 -7.77
C CYS A 349 32.07 -4.80 -8.76
N ARG A 350 31.56 -4.48 -9.94
CA ARG A 350 31.22 -5.48 -10.94
C ARG A 350 32.43 -6.17 -11.55
N ASN A 351 33.50 -5.43 -11.83
CA ASN A 351 34.72 -5.98 -12.43
C ASN A 351 35.50 -6.93 -11.49
N GLY A 352 35.24 -6.86 -10.18
CA GLY A 352 35.83 -7.77 -9.20
C GLY A 352 35.21 -9.17 -9.17
N TRP A 353 34.16 -9.44 -9.96
CA TRP A 353 33.45 -10.72 -9.92
C TRP A 353 34.11 -11.79 -10.78
N ASN A 354 34.14 -13.03 -10.26
CA ASN A 354 34.63 -14.19 -11.01
C ASN A 354 33.58 -14.75 -11.99
N ALA A 355 33.95 -15.78 -12.75
CA ALA A 355 33.06 -16.40 -13.75
C ALA A 355 31.75 -16.95 -13.15
N ALA A 356 31.80 -17.55 -11.96
CA ALA A 356 30.61 -18.10 -11.31
C ALA A 356 29.64 -17.00 -10.86
N GLN A 357 30.14 -15.92 -10.26
CA GLN A 357 29.35 -14.76 -9.84
C GLN A 357 28.71 -14.06 -11.04
N ASN A 358 29.45 -13.93 -12.14
CA ASN A 358 28.90 -13.38 -13.38
C ASN A 358 27.83 -14.28 -14.01
N ASP A 359 27.98 -15.61 -13.99
CA ASP A 359 26.94 -16.53 -14.50
C ASP A 359 25.65 -16.44 -13.68
N ILE A 360 25.76 -16.39 -12.34
CA ILE A 360 24.59 -16.22 -11.45
C ILE A 360 23.85 -14.93 -11.79
N TYR A 361 24.58 -13.81 -11.86
CA TYR A 361 23.97 -12.52 -12.19
C TYR A 361 23.28 -12.58 -13.55
N THR A 362 23.97 -13.08 -14.58
CA THR A 362 23.42 -13.09 -15.94
C THR A 362 22.13 -13.90 -15.98
N LYS A 363 22.11 -15.10 -15.37
CA LYS A 363 20.90 -15.93 -15.29
C LYS A 363 19.73 -15.22 -14.58
N ILE A 364 19.98 -14.54 -13.47
CA ILE A 364 18.93 -13.83 -12.73
C ILE A 364 18.48 -12.59 -13.49
N LYS A 365 19.41 -11.78 -14.02
CA LYS A 365 19.11 -10.54 -14.75
C LYS A 365 18.36 -10.81 -16.05
N THR A 366 18.60 -11.95 -16.71
CA THR A 366 17.83 -12.37 -17.90
C THR A 366 16.34 -12.50 -17.60
N VAL A 367 15.96 -13.01 -16.42
CA VAL A 367 14.54 -13.16 -16.04
C VAL A 367 14.00 -12.00 -15.21
N CYS A 368 14.87 -11.19 -14.60
CA CYS A 368 14.52 -10.00 -13.82
C CYS A 368 15.30 -8.77 -14.31
N PRO A 369 15.10 -8.33 -15.57
CA PRO A 369 15.94 -7.29 -16.17
C PRO A 369 15.77 -5.91 -15.53
N THR A 370 14.64 -5.68 -14.86
CA THR A 370 14.26 -4.38 -14.28
C THR A 370 14.46 -4.31 -12.76
N SER A 371 15.14 -5.29 -12.16
CA SER A 371 15.35 -5.36 -10.71
C SER A 371 16.82 -5.22 -10.34
N TYR A 372 17.10 -4.59 -9.20
CA TYR A 372 18.44 -4.50 -8.61
C TYR A 372 18.92 -5.86 -8.12
N LEU A 373 20.10 -6.31 -8.52
CA LEU A 373 20.73 -7.54 -8.02
C LEU A 373 21.93 -7.28 -7.11
N TYR A 374 22.47 -6.05 -7.12
CA TYR A 374 23.56 -5.59 -6.25
C TYR A 374 23.50 -4.05 -6.08
N ALA A 375 24.27 -3.50 -5.14
CA ALA A 375 24.14 -2.11 -4.70
C ALA A 375 24.36 -1.05 -5.81
N TYR A 376 25.19 -1.35 -6.81
CA TYR A 376 25.48 -0.48 -7.94
C TYR A 376 25.01 -1.08 -9.27
N ASP A 377 23.94 -1.89 -9.23
CA ASP A 377 23.31 -2.36 -10.46
C ASP A 377 22.86 -1.16 -11.31
N ASP A 378 22.69 -1.40 -12.61
CA ASP A 378 22.51 -0.32 -13.57
C ASP A 378 21.28 0.57 -13.28
N HIS A 379 21.32 1.79 -13.82
CA HIS A 379 20.21 2.75 -13.72
C HIS A 379 18.91 2.26 -14.38
N SER A 380 18.93 1.15 -15.15
CA SER A 380 17.69 0.59 -15.72
C SER A 380 16.79 -0.08 -14.67
N SER A 381 17.31 -0.23 -13.45
CA SER A 381 16.62 -0.85 -12.32
C SER A 381 15.92 0.16 -11.39
N LEU A 382 16.18 1.47 -11.56
CA LEU A 382 15.47 2.56 -10.85
C LEU A 382 14.42 3.17 -11.76
N PHE A 383 13.19 3.18 -11.27
CA PHE A 383 12.08 3.77 -11.97
C PHE A 383 11.65 5.05 -11.27
N THR A 384 11.26 6.02 -12.08
CA THR A 384 10.87 7.36 -11.69
C THR A 384 9.53 7.64 -12.31
N CYS A 385 8.66 8.27 -11.56
CA CYS A 385 7.33 8.56 -12.03
C CYS A 385 6.77 9.81 -11.38
N LYS A 386 6.24 10.71 -12.19
CA LYS A 386 5.63 11.95 -11.72
C LYS A 386 4.13 11.76 -11.57
N GLY A 387 3.56 12.15 -10.44
CA GLY A 387 2.10 12.24 -10.31
C GLY A 387 1.54 13.23 -11.34
N VAL A 388 0.33 12.99 -11.81
CA VAL A 388 -0.39 13.88 -12.73
C VAL A 388 -1.61 14.49 -12.03
N ASP A 389 -2.07 15.64 -12.50
CA ASP A 389 -3.34 16.25 -12.07
C ASP A 389 -3.46 16.59 -10.60
N GLY A 390 -2.45 17.30 -10.10
CA GLY A 390 -2.41 17.71 -8.71
C GLY A 390 -2.06 16.57 -7.75
N ARG A 391 -1.87 15.34 -8.25
CA ARG A 391 -1.23 14.27 -7.48
C ARG A 391 0.25 14.56 -7.33
N ILE A 392 0.69 14.64 -6.08
CA ILE A 392 2.13 14.75 -5.76
C ILE A 392 2.86 13.47 -6.16
N SER A 393 2.22 12.31 -6.00
CA SER A 393 2.77 10.99 -6.33
C SER A 393 1.72 10.08 -6.99
N PRO A 394 2.14 9.17 -7.88
CA PRO A 394 1.26 8.15 -8.44
C PRO A 394 0.71 7.20 -7.37
N ASP A 395 -0.40 6.53 -7.68
CA ASP A 395 -0.80 5.33 -6.93
C ASP A 395 0.01 4.14 -7.47
N PHE A 396 0.27 3.15 -6.60
CA PHE A 396 1.03 1.95 -6.96
C PHE A 396 0.33 0.69 -6.49
N LYS A 397 0.59 -0.40 -7.19
CA LYS A 397 0.27 -1.77 -6.76
C LYS A 397 1.54 -2.58 -6.63
N VAL A 398 1.72 -3.23 -5.48
CA VAL A 398 2.76 -4.23 -5.24
C VAL A 398 2.10 -5.61 -5.26
N VAL A 399 2.51 -6.46 -6.18
CA VAL A 399 2.00 -7.82 -6.36
C VAL A 399 3.07 -8.81 -5.90
N PHE A 400 2.76 -9.55 -4.84
CA PHE A 400 3.57 -10.66 -4.35
C PHE A 400 3.30 -11.91 -5.18
N CYS A 401 4.35 -12.67 -5.50
CA CYS A 401 4.30 -13.69 -6.55
C CYS A 401 3.82 -13.11 -7.90
N GLY A 402 4.22 -11.85 -8.16
CA GLY A 402 3.90 -11.13 -9.38
C GLY A 402 4.96 -11.35 -10.44
N LEU A 403 4.70 -12.28 -11.36
CA LEU A 403 5.47 -12.43 -12.60
C LEU A 403 4.73 -11.72 -13.75
N LYS A 404 5.47 -11.43 -14.83
CA LYS A 404 4.91 -10.82 -16.05
C LYS A 404 4.11 -11.82 -16.88
#